data_AF-A0A1V8T461-F1
#
_entry.id   AF-A0A1V8T461-F1
#
_cell.length_a   1.000
_cell.length_b   1.000
_cell.length_c   1.000
_cell.angle_alpha   90.00
_cell.angle_beta   90.00
_cell.angle_gamma   90.00
#
_symmetry.space_group_name_H-M   'P 1'
#
loop_
_entity.id
_entity.type
_entity.pdbx_description
1 polymer ?
#
loop_
_entity_poly.entity_id
_entity_poly.type
_entity_poly.pdbx_seq_one_letter_code
_entity_poly.pdbx_strand_id
1 'polypeptide(L)'
;MPAAKVAPPRMPSSVPAGTLLKGLNYIKGKQDPVALEDEEYPEWLWSVLEKAQKSDGAAAGGDENDLFSKSKKQRQRAAKSLRKRALLHPEDMVPKVPLYEQSVDLPKGDGSVKGALEAGEAREGLTKAMRGERRRVIKEKNFLKAMG
;
A
#
# COMPACT_ATOMS: atom_id res chain seq x y z
N MET A 1 18.00 -24.91 4.61
CA MET A 1 18.33 -23.51 4.23
C MET A 1 17.02 -22.82 3.86
N PRO A 2 16.44 -21.94 4.70
CA PRO A 2 15.21 -21.24 4.31
C PRO A 2 15.52 -20.22 3.21
N ALA A 3 14.80 -20.32 2.10
CA ALA A 3 14.97 -19.48 0.91
C ALA A 3 14.80 -17.99 1.26
N ALA A 4 15.82 -17.18 0.94
CA ALA A 4 15.74 -15.74 0.99
C ALA A 4 14.67 -15.27 0.00
N LYS A 5 13.64 -14.58 0.49
CA LYS A 5 12.65 -13.90 -0.35
C LYS A 5 13.41 -12.89 -1.22
N VAL A 6 13.43 -13.12 -2.54
CA VAL A 6 14.06 -12.24 -3.51
C VAL A 6 13.36 -10.87 -3.47
N ALA A 7 14.10 -9.82 -3.14
CA ALA A 7 13.60 -8.44 -3.12
C ALA A 7 13.15 -8.02 -4.54
N PRO A 8 12.08 -7.21 -4.67
CA PRO A 8 11.64 -6.70 -5.95
C PRO A 8 12.77 -5.89 -6.63
N PRO A 9 12.79 -5.81 -7.99
CA PRO A 9 13.81 -5.05 -8.69
C PRO A 9 13.84 -3.61 -8.19
N ARG A 10 14.96 -3.22 -7.59
CA ARG A 10 15.16 -1.89 -6.99
C ARG A 10 14.95 -0.84 -8.08
N MET A 11 13.99 0.07 -7.87
CA MET A 11 13.93 1.27 -8.70
C MET A 11 15.18 2.08 -8.43
N PRO A 12 15.93 2.52 -9.47
CA PRO A 12 17.14 3.30 -9.27
C PRO A 12 16.80 4.58 -8.53
N SER A 13 17.65 4.97 -7.57
CA SER A 13 17.46 6.23 -6.88
C SER A 13 17.60 7.39 -7.86
N SER A 14 16.84 8.46 -7.63
CA SER A 14 16.90 9.66 -8.47
C SER A 14 18.14 10.51 -8.17
N VAL A 15 18.87 10.22 -7.09
CA VAL A 15 19.98 11.04 -6.58
C VAL A 15 21.25 10.18 -6.60
N PRO A 16 22.23 10.49 -7.47
CA PRO A 16 23.44 9.69 -7.53
C PRO A 16 24.30 9.84 -6.27
N ALA A 17 25.11 8.82 -5.98
CA ALA A 17 26.10 8.85 -4.91
C ALA A 17 27.03 10.07 -5.06
N GLY A 18 27.39 10.70 -3.94
CA GLY A 18 28.22 11.90 -3.91
C GLY A 18 27.45 13.22 -4.08
N THR A 19 26.13 13.20 -4.24
CA THR A 19 25.33 14.43 -4.35
C THR A 19 25.22 15.14 -2.99
N LEU A 20 25.62 16.41 -2.93
CA LEU A 20 25.43 17.26 -1.76
C LEU A 20 23.95 17.61 -1.57
N LEU A 21 23.36 17.19 -0.46
CA LEU A 21 21.96 17.47 -0.12
C LEU A 21 21.86 18.87 0.52
N LYS A 22 21.73 19.87 -0.35
CA LYS A 22 21.71 21.29 0.05
C LYS A 22 20.59 21.59 1.04
N GLY A 23 20.92 22.32 2.11
CA GLY A 23 19.94 22.88 3.04
C GLY A 23 19.39 21.91 4.09
N LEU A 24 20.01 20.74 4.27
CA LEU A 24 19.71 19.84 5.38
C LEU A 24 20.45 20.22 6.66
N ASN A 25 21.66 20.76 6.55
CA ASN A 25 22.42 21.16 7.72
C ASN A 25 21.98 22.54 8.23
N TYR A 26 21.52 22.59 9.48
CA TYR A 26 21.18 23.82 10.20
C TYR A 26 22.24 24.21 11.25
N ILE A 27 23.29 23.41 11.41
CA ILE A 27 24.36 23.62 12.41
C ILE A 27 25.49 24.43 11.79
N LYS A 28 25.82 25.56 12.42
CA LYS A 28 26.95 26.41 12.01
C LYS A 28 28.27 25.63 12.08
N GLY A 29 29.05 25.68 11.00
CA GLY A 29 30.37 25.05 10.91
C GLY A 29 30.37 23.58 10.50
N LYS A 30 29.21 22.99 10.21
CA LYS A 30 29.11 21.68 9.55
C LYS A 30 28.82 21.83 8.07
N GLN A 31 29.17 20.82 7.28
CA GLN A 31 28.82 20.74 5.86
C GLN A 31 27.48 20.02 5.67
N ASP A 32 26.85 20.25 4.53
CA ASP A 32 25.65 19.51 4.13
C ASP A 32 25.99 18.02 3.96
N PRO A 33 25.09 17.10 4.35
CA PRO A 33 25.32 15.68 4.19
C PRO A 33 25.41 15.31 2.70
N VAL A 34 26.36 14.44 2.39
CA VAL A 34 26.57 13.88 1.05
C VAL A 34 25.76 12.60 0.92
N ALA A 35 25.07 12.41 -0.20
CA ALA A 35 24.36 11.18 -0.51
C ALA A 35 25.36 10.01 -0.66
N LEU A 36 25.08 8.91 0.02
CA LEU A 36 25.85 7.67 -0.03
C LEU A 36 25.39 6.81 -1.22
N GLU A 37 26.00 5.65 -1.41
CA GLU A 37 25.53 4.68 -2.40
C GLU A 37 24.19 4.05 -2.00
N ASP A 38 23.37 3.66 -2.98
CA ASP A 38 22.04 3.08 -2.76
C ASP A 38 22.07 1.81 -1.87
N GLU A 39 23.20 1.11 -1.85
CA GLU A 39 23.40 -0.12 -1.06
C GLU A 39 23.69 0.14 0.42
N GLU A 40 24.24 1.31 0.76
CA GLU A 40 24.51 1.69 2.14
C GLU A 40 23.24 2.16 2.86
N TYR A 41 22.20 2.49 2.11
CA TYR A 41 20.91 2.86 2.67
C TYR A 41 20.11 1.62 3.12
N PRO A 42 19.43 1.69 4.26
CA PRO A 42 18.57 0.61 4.72
C PRO A 42 17.44 0.28 3.73
N GLU A 43 17.16 -1.01 3.56
CA GLU A 43 16.13 -1.52 2.63
C GLU A 43 14.73 -0.91 2.86
N TRP A 44 14.39 -0.57 4.10
CA TRP A 44 13.08 0.01 4.41
C TRP A 44 12.84 1.35 3.72
N LEU A 45 13.89 2.11 3.36
CA LEU A 45 13.78 3.40 2.68
C LEU A 45 13.02 3.29 1.36
N TRP A 46 13.29 2.23 0.60
CA TRP A 46 12.69 1.99 -0.71
C TRP A 46 11.21 1.60 -0.61
N SER A 47 10.80 0.98 0.50
CA SER A 47 9.41 0.60 0.77
C SER A 47 8.52 1.76 1.22
N VAL A 48 9.09 2.92 1.60
CA VAL A 48 8.32 4.03 2.18
C VAL A 48 7.30 4.60 1.18
N LEU A 49 7.67 4.70 -0.09
CA LEU A 49 6.79 5.28 -1.12
C LEU A 49 5.60 4.39 -1.48
N GLU A 50 5.70 3.08 -1.27
CA GLU A 50 4.58 2.15 -1.53
C GLU A 50 3.34 2.51 -0.70
N LYS A 51 3.53 3.03 0.50
CA LYS A 51 2.42 3.46 1.37
C LYS A 51 1.67 4.66 0.79
N ALA A 52 2.39 5.59 0.16
CA ALA A 52 1.79 6.76 -0.49
C ALA A 52 1.02 6.36 -1.77
N GLN A 53 1.61 5.49 -2.60
CA GLN A 53 0.95 4.98 -3.80
C GLN A 53 -0.36 4.23 -3.49
N LYS A 54 -0.40 3.51 -2.37
CA LYS A 54 -1.62 2.83 -1.90
C LYS A 54 -2.71 3.79 -1.41
N SER A 55 -2.37 4.99 -0.94
CA SER A 55 -3.36 5.99 -0.50
C SER A 55 -3.87 6.89 -1.62
N ASP A 56 -3.07 7.14 -2.65
CA ASP A 56 -3.41 8.07 -3.74
C ASP A 56 -4.23 7.42 -4.88
N GLY A 57 -4.89 6.29 -4.61
CA GLY A 57 -5.77 5.63 -5.58
C GLY A 57 -5.06 4.99 -6.78
N ALA A 58 -3.73 4.99 -6.79
CA ALA A 58 -2.92 4.42 -7.88
C ALA A 58 -2.82 2.88 -7.84
N ALA A 59 -3.26 2.24 -6.74
CA ALA A 59 -3.22 0.79 -6.58
C ALA A 59 -4.41 0.05 -7.20
N ALA A 60 -5.42 0.76 -7.70
CA ALA A 60 -6.46 0.21 -8.54
C ALA A 60 -5.95 0.24 -9.99
N GLY A 61 -5.54 -0.91 -10.52
CA GLY A 61 -4.93 -1.04 -11.85
C GLY A 61 -5.66 -0.23 -12.92
N GLY A 62 -4.92 0.24 -13.93
CA GLY A 62 -5.40 1.22 -14.92
C GLY A 62 -6.78 0.96 -15.53
N ASP A 63 -7.25 -0.29 -15.55
CA ASP A 63 -8.62 -0.65 -15.93
C ASP A 63 -9.72 0.00 -15.06
N GLU A 64 -9.54 0.13 -13.74
CA GLU A 64 -10.55 0.74 -12.86
C GLU A 64 -10.59 2.26 -12.98
N ASN A 65 -9.42 2.91 -13.14
CA ASN A 65 -9.33 4.34 -13.42
C ASN A 65 -10.01 4.69 -14.76
N ASP A 66 -9.82 3.81 -15.75
CA ASP A 66 -10.40 3.92 -17.09
C ASP A 66 -11.94 3.77 -17.13
N LEU A 67 -12.56 3.16 -16.11
CA LEU A 67 -14.02 3.10 -15.95
C LEU A 67 -14.63 4.49 -15.70
N PHE A 68 -13.86 5.40 -15.08
CA PHE A 68 -14.28 6.77 -14.74
C PHE A 68 -13.70 7.84 -15.67
N SER A 69 -12.98 7.43 -16.72
CA SER A 69 -12.46 8.36 -17.72
C SER A 69 -13.57 9.10 -18.47
N LYS A 70 -13.30 10.34 -18.86
CA LYS A 70 -14.23 11.19 -19.65
C LYS A 70 -14.54 10.59 -21.03
N SER A 71 -13.68 9.73 -21.58
CA SER A 71 -13.86 9.10 -22.89
C SER A 71 -14.79 7.88 -22.89
N LYS A 72 -15.88 7.93 -23.66
CA LYS A 72 -16.87 6.82 -23.78
C LYS A 72 -16.26 5.50 -24.27
N LYS A 73 -15.29 5.57 -25.19
CA LYS A 73 -14.63 4.39 -25.77
C LYS A 73 -13.73 3.67 -24.75
N GLN A 74 -13.08 4.43 -23.88
CA GLN A 74 -12.23 3.92 -22.81
C GLN A 74 -13.09 3.18 -21.77
N ARG A 75 -14.20 3.80 -21.33
CA ARG A 75 -15.18 3.16 -20.44
C ARG A 75 -15.74 1.86 -21.02
N GLN A 76 -16.09 1.84 -22.32
CA GLN A 76 -16.60 0.62 -22.96
C GLN A 76 -15.56 -0.50 -23.05
N ARG A 77 -14.28 -0.17 -23.28
CA ARG A 77 -13.19 -1.15 -23.31
C ARG A 77 -12.94 -1.73 -21.91
N ALA A 78 -12.88 -0.87 -20.89
CA ALA A 78 -12.74 -1.29 -19.50
C ALA A 78 -13.94 -2.15 -19.03
N ALA A 79 -15.17 -1.79 -19.41
CA ALA A 79 -16.34 -2.61 -19.10
C ALA A 79 -16.31 -3.99 -19.78
N LYS A 80 -15.81 -4.06 -21.03
CA LYS A 80 -15.64 -5.33 -21.76
C LYS A 80 -14.53 -6.19 -21.16
N SER A 81 -13.40 -5.59 -20.76
CA SER A 81 -12.31 -6.33 -20.11
C SER A 81 -12.75 -6.87 -18.75
N LEU A 82 -13.46 -6.06 -17.95
CA LEU A 82 -14.00 -6.48 -16.65
C LEU A 82 -15.01 -7.63 -16.80
N ARG A 83 -15.93 -7.55 -17.77
CA ARG A 83 -16.86 -8.65 -18.07
C ARG A 83 -16.15 -9.92 -18.51
N LYS A 84 -15.11 -9.80 -19.35
CA LYS A 84 -14.30 -10.96 -19.78
C LYS A 84 -13.57 -11.59 -18.60
N ARG A 85 -12.95 -10.78 -17.73
CA ARG A 85 -12.27 -11.25 -16.52
C ARG A 85 -13.24 -11.99 -15.60
N ALA A 86 -14.43 -11.45 -15.40
CA ALA A 86 -15.43 -12.06 -14.54
C ALA A 86 -16.00 -13.37 -15.10
N LEU A 87 -16.02 -13.54 -16.43
CA LEU A 87 -16.36 -14.83 -17.06
C LEU A 87 -15.23 -15.87 -16.93
N LEU A 88 -13.98 -15.44 -16.96
CA LEU A 88 -12.80 -16.32 -16.85
C LEU A 88 -12.54 -16.76 -15.41
N HIS A 89 -12.84 -15.90 -14.44
CA HIS A 89 -12.66 -16.16 -13.01
C HIS A 89 -14.00 -16.01 -12.28
N PRO A 90 -14.88 -17.01 -12.39
CA PRO A 90 -16.17 -16.98 -11.69
C PRO A 90 -16.01 -16.98 -10.15
N GLU A 91 -14.91 -17.55 -9.63
CA GLU A 91 -14.58 -17.53 -8.20
C GLU A 91 -14.26 -16.11 -7.67
N ASP A 92 -13.67 -15.26 -8.51
CA ASP A 92 -13.33 -13.87 -8.13
C ASP A 92 -14.56 -12.95 -8.05
N MET A 93 -15.74 -13.42 -8.49
CA MET A 93 -17.00 -12.67 -8.36
C MET A 93 -17.60 -12.72 -6.95
N VAL A 94 -17.13 -13.60 -6.07
CA VAL A 94 -17.60 -13.64 -4.68
C VAL A 94 -17.19 -12.33 -3.99
N PRO A 95 -18.13 -11.58 -3.38
CA PRO A 95 -17.80 -10.34 -2.70
C PRO A 95 -16.69 -10.54 -1.67
N LYS A 96 -15.58 -9.82 -1.83
CA LYS A 96 -14.46 -9.90 -0.88
C LYS A 96 -14.87 -9.26 0.44
N VAL A 97 -15.24 -10.10 1.40
CA VAL A 97 -15.60 -9.67 2.75
C VAL A 97 -14.40 -8.94 3.38
N PRO A 98 -14.55 -7.67 3.81
CA PRO A 98 -13.50 -6.93 4.49
C PRO A 98 -13.01 -7.66 5.74
N LEU A 99 -11.72 -7.53 6.05
CA LEU A 99 -11.10 -8.24 7.19
C LEU A 99 -11.81 -8.00 8.53
N TYR A 100 -12.44 -6.83 8.71
CA TYR A 100 -13.16 -6.50 9.93
C TYR A 100 -14.59 -7.10 10.02
N GLU A 101 -15.14 -7.61 8.93
CA GLU A 101 -16.44 -8.29 8.90
C GLU A 101 -16.30 -9.82 8.95
N GLN A 102 -15.07 -10.33 8.81
CA GLN A 102 -14.80 -11.77 8.86
C GLN A 102 -14.90 -12.30 10.30
N SER A 103 -15.54 -13.45 10.47
CA SER A 103 -15.65 -14.18 11.74
C SER A 103 -14.67 -15.35 11.87
N VAL A 104 -13.68 -15.43 10.97
CA VAL A 104 -12.67 -16.49 10.99
C VAL A 104 -11.65 -16.18 12.08
N ASP A 105 -11.25 -17.21 12.83
CA ASP A 105 -10.27 -17.07 13.88
C ASP A 105 -8.93 -16.56 13.35
N LEU A 106 -8.35 -15.58 14.05
CA LEU A 106 -7.00 -15.14 13.77
C LEU A 106 -5.99 -16.23 14.17
N PRO A 107 -4.86 -16.34 13.44
CA PRO A 107 -3.83 -17.31 13.77
C PRO A 107 -3.35 -17.14 15.21
N LYS A 108 -3.48 -18.21 16.00
CA LYS A 108 -2.98 -18.30 17.37
C LYS A 108 -1.63 -18.98 17.28
N GLY A 109 -0.54 -18.21 17.29
CA GLY A 109 0.80 -18.71 17.05
C GLY A 109 1.12 -20.00 17.81
N ASP A 110 1.72 -20.97 17.13
CA ASP A 110 1.96 -22.36 17.60
C ASP A 110 3.06 -22.46 18.69
N GLY A 111 3.31 -21.39 19.45
CA GLY A 111 4.41 -21.28 20.42
C GLY A 111 5.79 -21.03 19.79
N SER A 112 5.91 -21.09 18.47
CA SER A 112 7.15 -20.72 17.75
C SER A 112 7.27 -19.20 17.57
N VAL A 113 8.50 -18.69 17.45
CA VAL A 113 8.77 -17.26 17.18
C VAL A 113 8.11 -16.83 15.86
N LYS A 114 8.16 -17.68 14.82
CA LYS A 114 7.53 -17.39 13.52
C LYS A 114 6.00 -17.29 13.65
N GLY A 115 5.38 -18.26 14.32
CA GLY A 115 3.93 -18.22 14.56
C GLY A 115 3.50 -17.02 15.41
N ALA A 116 4.33 -16.57 16.35
CA ALA A 116 4.06 -15.37 17.13
C ALA A 116 4.13 -14.09 16.27
N LEU A 117 5.10 -13.99 15.36
CA LEU A 117 5.19 -12.87 14.41
C LEU A 117 4.00 -12.82 13.46
N GLU A 118 3.63 -13.95 12.85
CA GLU A 118 2.48 -14.05 11.94
C GLU A 118 1.16 -13.71 12.65
N ALA A 119 0.98 -14.19 13.88
CA ALA A 119 -0.16 -13.83 14.71
C ALA A 119 -0.20 -12.33 15.04
N GLY A 120 0.97 -11.73 15.29
CA GLY A 120 1.12 -10.29 15.50
C GLY A 120 0.71 -9.46 14.28
N GLU A 121 1.23 -9.84 13.10
CA GLU A 121 0.93 -9.19 11.82
C GLU A 121 -0.57 -9.26 11.48
N ALA A 122 -1.22 -10.41 11.68
CA ALA A 122 -2.65 -10.58 11.44
C ALA A 122 -3.50 -9.66 12.35
N ARG A 123 -3.15 -9.56 13.64
CA ARG A 123 -3.82 -8.68 14.61
C ARG A 123 -3.61 -7.20 14.28
N GLU A 124 -2.40 -6.83 13.87
CA GLU A 124 -2.10 -5.47 13.44
C GLU A 124 -2.87 -5.11 12.16
N GLY A 125 -2.97 -6.05 11.22
CA GLY A 125 -3.77 -5.93 10.00
C GLY A 125 -5.24 -5.66 10.29
N LEU A 126 -5.86 -6.41 11.20
CA LEU A 126 -7.24 -6.18 11.64
C LEU A 126 -7.40 -4.80 12.30
N THR A 127 -6.46 -4.41 13.17
CA THR A 127 -6.49 -3.11 13.85
C THR A 127 -6.40 -1.95 12.85
N LYS A 128 -5.54 -2.07 11.84
CA LYS A 128 -5.42 -1.09 10.74
C LYS A 128 -6.70 -1.01 9.92
N ALA A 129 -7.31 -2.14 9.57
CA ALA A 129 -8.57 -2.20 8.84
C ALA A 129 -9.70 -1.52 9.62
N MET A 130 -9.86 -1.85 10.91
CA MET A 130 -10.82 -1.21 11.82
C MET A 130 -10.59 0.29 11.99
N ARG A 131 -9.32 0.74 11.98
CA ARG A 131 -8.99 2.18 12.04
C ARG A 131 -9.37 2.90 10.75
N GLY A 132 -9.21 2.25 9.60
CA GLY A 132 -9.65 2.77 8.30
C GLY A 132 -11.15 3.03 8.28
N GLU A 133 -11.96 2.04 8.67
CA GLU A 133 -13.42 2.15 8.72
C GLU A 133 -13.87 3.23 9.70
N ARG A 134 -13.30 3.26 10.91
CA ARG A 134 -13.59 4.33 11.89
C ARG A 134 -13.33 5.73 11.33
N ARG A 135 -12.22 5.93 10.60
CA ARG A 135 -11.94 7.21 9.96
C ARG A 135 -12.97 7.55 8.87
N ARG A 136 -13.44 6.57 8.10
CA ARG A 136 -14.48 6.75 7.09
C ARG A 136 -15.80 7.20 7.72
N VAL A 137 -16.26 6.48 8.73
CA VAL A 137 -17.48 6.79 9.49
C VAL A 137 -17.41 8.17 10.13
N ILE A 138 -16.27 8.55 10.72
CA ILE A 138 -16.09 9.89 11.30
C ILE A 138 -16.22 10.97 10.22
N LYS A 139 -15.57 10.78 9.05
CA LYS A 139 -15.66 11.73 7.94
C LYS A 139 -17.09 11.89 7.43
N GLU A 140 -17.79 10.77 7.24
CA GLU A 140 -19.19 10.76 6.78
C GLU A 140 -20.11 11.48 7.78
N LYS A 141 -20.00 11.15 9.07
CA LYS A 141 -20.78 11.82 10.13
C LYS A 141 -20.50 13.32 10.19
N ASN A 142 -19.24 13.72 10.09
CA ASN A 142 -18.86 15.14 10.08
C ASN A 142 -19.41 15.85 8.84
N PHE A 143 -19.38 15.20 7.67
CA PHE A 143 -19.93 15.74 6.44
C PHE A 143 -21.44 15.95 6.53
N LEU A 144 -22.18 14.93 6.98
CA LEU A 144 -23.64 15.00 7.13
C LEU A 144 -24.05 16.03 8.19
N LYS A 145 -23.31 16.13 9.30
CA LYS A 145 -23.55 17.14 10.34
C LYS A 145 -23.33 18.58 9.86
N ALA A 146 -22.42 18.80 8.90
CA ALA A 146 -22.18 20.12 8.34
C ALA A 146 -23.21 20.53 7.26
N MET A 147 -23.97 19.56 6.73
CA MET A 147 -24.98 19.76 5.69
C MET A 147 -26.41 19.95 6.22
N GLY A 148 -26.68 19.56 7.47
CA GLY A 148 -27.97 19.73 8.16
C GLY A 148 -27.92 20.87 9.16
#